data_AF-A0A7W1DUF3-F1
#
_entry.id   AF-A0A7W1DUF3-F1
#
_cell.length_a   1.000
_cell.length_b   1.000
_cell.length_c   1.000
_cell.angle_alpha   90.00
_cell.angle_beta   90.00
_cell.angle_gamma   90.00
#
_symmetry.space_group_name_H-M   'P 1'
#
loop_
_entity.id
_entity.type
_entity.pdbx_description
1 polymer ?
#
loop_
_entity_poly.entity_id
_entity_poly.type
_entity_poly.pdbx_seq_one_letter_code
_entity_poly.pdbx_strand_id
1 'polypeptide(L)'
;YLSPHRAEGFGLSLLEAMSVGKPVIATNYSGNVDFMTADNSYPIDYRLVALTRDYGPYMRGAEWADPDLDHIAALIRHVVEHQDEAKTRGARAQSDVAQGWTPAATGAHIRRRLEAVRQGRTAL
;
A
#
# COMPACT_ATOMS: atom_id res chain seq x y z
N TYR A 1 -10.16 5.02 -5.60
CA TYR A 1 -8.84 5.43 -6.15
C TYR A 1 -8.20 4.17 -6.67
N LEU A 2 -7.62 4.21 -7.87
CA LEU A 2 -7.07 3.02 -8.52
C LEU A 2 -5.58 3.26 -8.78
N SER A 3 -4.71 2.36 -8.33
CA SER A 3 -3.26 2.40 -8.58
C SER A 3 -2.70 1.01 -8.90
N PRO A 4 -2.72 0.60 -10.18
CA PRO A 4 -2.15 -0.67 -10.63
C PRO A 4 -0.64 -0.50 -10.89
N HIS A 5 0.09 -0.13 -9.84
CA HIS A 5 1.54 0.11 -9.91
C HIS A 5 2.30 -1.23 -9.89
N ARG A 6 3.54 -1.23 -10.38
CA ARG A 6 4.42 -2.42 -10.39
C ARG A 6 5.38 -2.50 -9.20
N ALA A 7 5.66 -1.35 -8.60
CA ALA A 7 6.35 -1.14 -7.34
C ALA A 7 6.04 0.29 -6.88
N GLU A 8 5.93 0.52 -5.58
CA GLU A 8 5.66 1.83 -5.00
C GLU A 8 6.28 1.89 -3.59
N GLY A 9 7.13 2.88 -3.34
CA GLY A 9 7.97 2.90 -2.14
C GLY A 9 7.16 2.98 -0.85
N PHE A 10 6.06 3.73 -0.84
CA PHE A 10 5.14 3.77 0.29
C PHE A 10 3.68 3.89 -0.15
N GLY A 11 3.38 4.74 -1.14
CA GLY A 11 2.01 4.97 -1.58
C GLY A 11 1.33 6.12 -0.83
N LEU A 12 1.98 7.27 -0.73
CA LEU A 12 1.40 8.46 -0.08
C LEU A 12 0.02 8.83 -0.64
N SER A 13 -0.17 8.79 -1.95
CA SER A 13 -1.46 9.08 -2.58
C SER A 13 -2.55 8.05 -2.23
N LEU A 14 -2.16 6.80 -1.99
CA LEU A 14 -3.06 5.74 -1.51
C LEU A 14 -3.49 6.04 -0.08
N LEU A 15 -2.53 6.37 0.78
CA LEU A 15 -2.77 6.71 2.19
C LEU A 15 -3.63 7.97 2.32
N GLU A 16 -3.39 9.00 1.50
CA GLU A 16 -4.21 10.22 1.43
C GLU A 16 -5.65 9.90 1.02
N ALA A 17 -5.86 9.07 -0.01
CA ALA A 17 -7.19 8.63 -0.40
C ALA A 17 -7.90 7.85 0.73
N MET A 18 -7.19 6.94 1.39
CA MET A 18 -7.72 6.20 2.55
C MET A 18 -8.08 7.13 3.72
N SER A 19 -7.27 8.16 3.98
CA SER A 19 -7.46 9.12 5.09
C SER A 19 -8.77 9.92 4.98
N VAL A 20 -9.30 10.10 3.77
CA VAL A 20 -10.57 10.78 3.51
C VAL A 20 -11.72 9.79 3.27
N GLY A 21 -11.52 8.50 3.56
CA GLY A 21 -12.54 7.46 3.45
C GLY A 21 -12.85 7.05 2.01
N LYS A 22 -11.98 7.36 1.05
CA LYS A 22 -12.18 6.97 -0.35
C LYS A 22 -11.80 5.50 -0.53
N PRO A 23 -12.65 4.65 -1.13
CA PRO A 23 -12.29 3.26 -1.42
C PRO A 23 -11.04 3.20 -2.31
N VAL A 24 -10.09 2.32 -1.98
CA VAL A 24 -8.80 2.20 -2.66
C VAL A 24 -8.59 0.80 -3.23
N ILE A 25 -8.25 0.75 -4.52
CA ILE A 25 -7.86 -0.45 -5.27
C ILE A 25 -6.38 -0.26 -5.66
N ALA A 26 -5.49 -1.16 -5.25
CA ALA A 26 -4.07 -1.08 -5.62
C ALA A 26 -3.39 -2.45 -5.62
N THR A 27 -2.27 -2.56 -6.34
CA THR A 27 -1.48 -3.79 -6.40
C THR A 27 -1.09 -4.24 -5.00
N ASN A 28 -1.26 -5.52 -4.71
CA ASN A 28 -0.94 -6.12 -3.42
C ASN A 28 0.58 -6.33 -3.23
N TYR A 29 1.39 -5.32 -3.52
CA TYR A 29 2.84 -5.43 -3.58
C TYR A 29 3.53 -4.11 -3.24
N SER A 30 4.66 -4.19 -2.52
CA SER A 30 5.48 -3.04 -2.10
C SER A 30 4.91 -2.27 -0.89
N GLY A 31 5.36 -1.05 -0.63
CA GLY A 31 5.18 -0.37 0.67
C GLY A 31 3.73 -0.10 1.08
N ASN A 32 2.79 -0.09 0.14
CA ASN A 32 1.37 0.08 0.44
C ASN A 32 0.77 -1.10 1.22
N VAL A 33 1.34 -2.30 1.11
CA VAL A 33 0.83 -3.50 1.83
C VAL A 33 1.05 -3.43 3.33
N ASP A 34 1.86 -2.48 3.81
CA ASP A 34 2.03 -2.23 5.24
C ASP A 34 0.73 -1.68 5.88
N PHE A 35 -0.10 -0.96 5.11
CA PHE A 35 -1.34 -0.35 5.60
C PHE A 35 -2.61 -0.80 4.87
N MET A 36 -2.47 -1.39 3.67
CA MET A 36 -3.59 -1.94 2.91
C MET A 36 -3.81 -3.41 3.27
N THR A 37 -5.04 -3.74 3.67
CA THR A 37 -5.49 -5.10 3.95
C THR A 37 -6.75 -5.42 3.14
N ALA A 38 -7.10 -6.70 3.07
CA ALA A 38 -8.35 -7.15 2.47
C ALA A 38 -9.61 -6.74 3.26
N ASP A 39 -9.49 -6.07 4.42
CA ASP A 39 -10.62 -5.54 5.20
C ASP A 39 -10.82 -4.03 5.00
N ASN A 40 -9.76 -3.31 4.64
CA ASN A 40 -9.78 -1.85 4.50
C ASN A 40 -9.55 -1.37 3.05
N SER A 41 -9.25 -2.29 2.13
CA SER A 41 -8.95 -1.96 0.74
C SER A 41 -9.30 -3.09 -0.21
N TYR A 42 -9.02 -2.90 -1.50
CA TYR A 42 -9.20 -3.88 -2.57
C TYR A 42 -7.83 -4.22 -3.20
N PRO A 43 -7.08 -5.19 -2.63
CA PRO A 43 -5.78 -5.60 -3.15
C PRO A 43 -5.91 -6.30 -4.51
N ILE A 44 -5.15 -5.84 -5.51
CA ILE A 44 -5.07 -6.47 -6.85
C ILE A 44 -4.02 -7.58 -6.82
N ASP A 45 -4.37 -8.74 -7.36
CA ASP A 45 -3.41 -9.83 -7.58
C ASP A 45 -2.38 -9.47 -8.67
N TYR A 46 -1.22 -10.11 -8.60
CA TYR A 46 -0.12 -9.82 -9.52
C TYR A 46 0.73 -11.06 -9.77
N ARG A 47 1.56 -10.98 -10.81
CA ARG A 47 2.64 -11.92 -11.06
C ARG A 47 3.98 -11.21 -11.00
N LEU A 48 4.97 -11.81 -10.35
CA LEU A 48 6.33 -11.29 -10.42
C LEU A 48 6.92 -11.59 -11.81
N VAL A 49 7.39 -10.55 -12.47
CA VAL A 49 8.02 -10.64 -13.79
C VAL A 49 9.41 -10.02 -13.75
N ALA A 50 10.40 -10.74 -14.25
CA ALA A 50 11.76 -10.23 -14.37
C ALA A 50 11.88 -9.27 -15.56
N LEU A 51 12.60 -8.16 -15.36
CA LEU A 51 12.85 -7.19 -16.42
C LEU A 51 13.79 -7.76 -17.48
N THR A 52 13.35 -7.70 -18.73
CA THR A 52 14.13 -8.16 -19.90
C THR A 52 15.06 -7.08 -20.45
N ARG A 53 15.10 -5.90 -19.84
CA ARG A 53 16.01 -4.78 -20.14
C ARG A 53 15.95 -3.77 -19.00
N ASP A 54 16.83 -2.79 -19.04
CA ASP A 54 16.85 -1.69 -18.09
C ASP A 54 15.70 -0.71 -18.38
N TYR A 55 15.14 -0.14 -17.31
CA TYR A 55 14.13 0.91 -17.32
C TYR A 55 14.53 2.00 -16.32
N GLY A 56 15.26 3.01 -16.79
CA GLY A 56 15.77 4.07 -15.92
C GLY A 56 16.61 3.51 -14.76
N PRO A 57 16.22 3.70 -13.49
CA PRO A 57 16.94 3.15 -12.34
C PRO A 57 16.75 1.63 -12.14
N TYR A 58 15.82 1.00 -12.86
CA TYR A 58 15.50 -0.41 -12.71
C TYR A 58 16.31 -1.24 -13.70
N MET A 59 17.22 -2.07 -13.22
CA MET A 59 18.11 -2.87 -14.08
C MET A 59 17.43 -4.15 -14.55
N ARG A 60 17.87 -4.67 -15.71
CA ARG A 60 17.57 -6.02 -16.19
C ARG A 60 17.75 -7.04 -15.06
N GLY A 61 16.80 -7.95 -14.94
CA GLY A 61 16.79 -8.96 -13.88
C GLY A 61 16.16 -8.52 -12.57
N ALA A 62 15.86 -7.23 -12.36
CA ALA A 62 14.97 -6.81 -11.29
C ALA A 62 13.54 -7.34 -11.52
N GLU A 63 12.75 -7.41 -10.46
CA GLU A 63 11.38 -7.93 -10.50
C GLU A 63 10.34 -6.81 -10.36
N TRP A 64 9.25 -6.95 -11.11
CA TRP A 64 8.05 -6.12 -11.00
C TRP A 64 6.83 -6.99 -10.70
N ALA A 65 5.93 -6.47 -9.86
CA ALA A 65 4.60 -7.03 -9.71
C ALA A 65 3.74 -6.58 -10.90
N ASP A 66 3.56 -7.43 -11.89
CA ASP A 66 2.68 -7.16 -13.01
C ASP A 66 1.22 -7.44 -12.60
N PRO A 67 0.37 -6.41 -12.46
CA PRO A 67 -0.97 -6.57 -11.90
C PRO A 67 -1.91 -7.28 -12.88
N ASP A 68 -2.81 -8.11 -12.34
CA ASP A 68 -3.79 -8.86 -13.11
C ASP A 68 -4.91 -7.92 -13.62
N LEU A 69 -4.97 -7.74 -14.95
CA LEU A 69 -5.94 -6.86 -15.60
C LEU A 69 -7.39 -7.34 -15.45
N ASP A 70 -7.63 -8.66 -15.44
CA ASP A 70 -8.97 -9.21 -15.29
C ASP A 70 -9.46 -9.02 -13.85
N HIS A 71 -8.57 -9.20 -12.87
CA HIS A 71 -8.87 -8.90 -11.48
C HIS A 71 -9.11 -7.40 -11.25
N ILE A 72 -8.31 -6.51 -11.87
CA ILE A 72 -8.57 -5.05 -11.83
C ILE A 72 -9.98 -4.75 -12.31
N ALA A 73 -10.38 -5.29 -13.47
CA ALA A 73 -11.70 -5.06 -14.04
C ALA A 73 -12.81 -5.58 -13.12
N ALA A 74 -12.61 -6.75 -12.51
CA ALA A 74 -13.55 -7.32 -11.54
C ALA A 74 -13.71 -6.43 -10.29
N LEU A 75 -12.61 -5.94 -9.71
CA LEU A 75 -12.65 -5.06 -8.53
C LEU A 75 -13.30 -3.72 -8.83
N ILE A 76 -13.04 -3.13 -10.01
CA ILE A 76 -13.70 -1.87 -10.41
C ILE A 76 -15.21 -2.08 -10.52
N ARG A 77 -15.67 -3.16 -11.17
CA ARG A 77 -17.10 -3.48 -11.25
C ARG A 77 -17.70 -3.71 -9.86
N HIS A 78 -17.02 -4.50 -9.04
CA HIS A 78 -17.45 -4.79 -7.67
C HIS A 78 -17.70 -3.53 -6.84
N VAL A 79 -16.75 -2.58 -6.87
CA VAL A 79 -16.87 -1.30 -6.15
C VAL A 79 -18.03 -0.44 -6.67
N VAL A 80 -18.29 -0.46 -7.98
CA VAL A 80 -19.39 0.29 -8.60
C VAL A 80 -20.75 -0.31 -8.24
N GLU A 81 -20.84 -1.64 -8.20
CA GLU A 81 -22.06 -2.40 -7.93
C GLU A 81 -22.40 -2.47 -6.43
N HIS A 82 -21.38 -2.47 -5.55
CA HIS A 82 -21.53 -2.62 -4.10
C HIS A 82 -21.11 -1.35 -3.34
N GLN A 83 -21.73 -0.22 -3.67
CA GLN A 83 -21.31 1.10 -3.16
C GLN A 83 -21.37 1.22 -1.63
N ASP A 84 -22.33 0.56 -0.97
CA ASP A 84 -22.44 0.63 0.49
C ASP A 84 -21.32 -0.15 1.18
N GLU A 85 -20.94 -1.32 0.65
CA GLU A 85 -19.73 -2.03 1.10
C GLU A 85 -18.49 -1.18 0.88
N ALA A 86 -18.36 -0.56 -0.30
CA ALA A 86 -17.23 0.31 -0.62
C ALA A 86 -17.14 1.49 0.36
N LYS A 87 -18.27 2.14 0.70
CA LYS A 87 -18.31 3.20 1.73
C LYS A 87 -17.88 2.68 3.09
N THR A 88 -18.39 1.53 3.53
CA THR A 88 -18.01 0.92 4.81
C THR A 88 -16.52 0.60 4.86
N ARG A 89 -15.98 0.02 3.78
CA ARG A 89 -14.56 -0.30 3.66
C ARG A 89 -13.69 0.97 3.63
N GLY A 90 -14.13 2.01 2.94
CA GLY A 90 -13.50 3.33 2.94
C GLY A 90 -13.47 3.96 4.34
N ALA A 91 -14.58 3.91 5.07
CA ALA A 91 -14.64 4.38 6.47
C ALA A 91 -13.71 3.58 7.39
N ARG A 92 -13.57 2.26 7.15
CA ARG A 92 -12.59 1.43 7.87
C ARG A 92 -11.16 1.88 7.58
N ALA A 93 -10.81 2.07 6.31
CA ALA A 93 -9.51 2.62 5.90
C ALA A 93 -9.20 3.96 6.57
N GLN A 94 -10.16 4.88 6.60
CA GLN A 94 -10.00 6.16 7.29
C GLN A 94 -9.67 5.99 8.78
N SER A 95 -10.39 5.08 9.46
CA SER A 95 -10.14 4.78 10.87
C SER A 95 -8.75 4.18 11.10
N ASP A 96 -8.36 3.19 10.29
CA ASP A 96 -7.06 2.53 10.39
C ASP A 96 -5.90 3.54 10.16
N VAL A 97 -6.04 4.42 9.17
CA VAL A 97 -5.05 5.49 8.89
C VAL A 97 -4.93 6.46 10.07
N ALA A 98 -6.06 6.90 10.64
CA ALA A 98 -6.07 7.82 11.77
C ALA A 98 -5.41 7.22 13.02
N GLN A 99 -5.44 5.89 13.18
CA GLN A 99 -4.87 5.19 14.34
C GLN A 99 -3.38 4.84 14.15
N GLY A 100 -2.96 4.47 12.94
CA GLY A 100 -1.63 3.88 12.70
C GLY A 100 -0.67 4.72 11.87
N TRP A 101 -1.18 5.59 11.00
CA TRP A 101 -0.41 6.15 9.87
C TRP A 101 -0.38 7.67 9.86
N THR A 102 -0.26 8.26 11.05
CA THR A 102 -0.15 9.70 11.25
C THR A 102 1.31 10.14 11.43
N PRO A 103 1.66 11.42 11.18
CA PRO A 103 2.99 11.93 11.47
C PRO A 103 3.45 11.69 12.91
N ALA A 104 2.52 11.77 13.88
CA ALA A 104 2.81 11.51 15.28
C ALA A 104 3.15 10.03 15.55
N ALA A 105 2.36 9.10 14.99
CA ALA A 105 2.62 7.66 15.10
C ALA A 105 3.95 7.29 14.44
N THR A 106 4.20 7.80 13.23
CA THR A 106 5.47 7.60 12.50
C THR A 106 6.66 8.16 13.27
N GLY A 107 6.57 9.38 13.81
CA GLY A 107 7.62 9.98 14.62
C GLY A 107 7.91 9.19 15.90
N ALA A 108 6.87 8.65 16.55
CA ALA A 108 7.05 7.76 17.70
C ALA A 108 7.74 6.45 17.31
N HIS A 109 7.40 5.86 16.15
CA HIS A 109 8.07 4.67 15.63
C HIS A 109 9.56 4.91 15.36
N ILE A 110 9.90 6.00 14.65
CA ILE A 110 11.28 6.38 14.35
C ILE A 110 12.09 6.57 15.63
N ARG A 111 11.55 7.31 16.61
CA ARG A 111 12.20 7.54 17.91
C ARG A 111 12.53 6.23 18.64
N ARG A 112 11.57 5.30 18.74
CA ARG A 112 11.82 3.99 19.37
C ARG A 112 12.95 3.23 18.68
N ARG A 113 13.03 3.29 17.34
CA ARG A 113 14.10 2.63 16.59
C ARG A 113 15.47 3.27 16.84
N LEU A 114 15.53 4.60 16.93
CA LEU A 114 16.76 5.33 17.27
C LEU A 114 17.24 5.03 18.70
N GLU A 115 16.33 4.97 19.66
CA GLU A 115 16.65 4.62 21.07
C GLU A 115 17.21 3.19 21.17
N ALA A 116 16.60 2.23 20.49
CA ALA A 116 17.09 0.85 20.46
C ALA A 116 18.49 0.72 19.84
N VAL A 117 18.78 1.46 18.76
CA VAL A 117 20.13 1.48 18.15
C VAL A 117 21.16 2.12 19.09
N ARG A 118 20.79 3.15 19.84
CA ARG A 118 21.67 3.78 20.83
C ARG A 118 22.02 2.81 21.96
N GLN A 119 21.02 2.13 22.52
CA GLN A 119 21.23 1.14 23.59
C GLN A 119 22.11 -0.03 23.14
N GLY A 120 21.89 -0.56 21.94
CA GLY A 120 22.70 -1.65 21.38
C GLY A 120 24.17 -1.26 21.11
N ARG A 121 24.44 0.02 20.86
CA ARG A 121 25.81 0.54 20.67
C ARG A 121 26.56 0.80 21.98
N THR A 122 25.84 1.03 23.07
CA THR A 122 26.46 1.21 24.41
C THR A 122 26.80 -0.13 25.08
N ALA A 123 26.26 -1.24 24.57
CA ALA A 123 26.51 -2.60 25.06
C ALA A 123 27.69 -3.31 24.37
N LEU A 124 28.42 -2.62 23.48
CA LEU A 124 29.66 -3.06 22.82
C LEU A 124 30.83 -2.19 23.31
#